data_AF-A0A9N7CD99-F1
#
_entry.id   AF-A0A9N7CD99-F1
#
_cell.length_a   1.000
_cell.length_b   1.000
_cell.length_c   1.000
_cell.angle_alpha   90.00
_cell.angle_beta   90.00
_cell.angle_gamma   90.00
#
_symmetry.space_group_name_H-M   'P 1'
#
loop_
_entity.id
_entity.type
_entity.pdbx_description
1 polymer ?
#
loop_
_entity_poly.entity_id
_entity_poly.type
_entity_poly.pdbx_seq_one_letter_code
_entity_poly.pdbx_strand_id
1 'polypeptide(L)'
;MTCLPTVADFDAGAVPAWTLIRTMPAEARGVAHSLFDTLKANRMVVMRSGTHMLSDDEIAAFICETPATLARTLPLIEQWGFAARDDEGALYSPHLLQREIRRQERARKRAEREENLRRFEAAQAAGIIPADDTLKAQQARKNGMLGGRRRNGETKEEARARRLRAAEEVQRQRNIPLMVSLPSVQSGETENRNPNRNRFSVSPGSVSPVGSSVSLGIDIDLDNNPISAPTPDETDQTENPASASKAPVSQAVLTDTVERVMEIADFTEGKRQQYPAIRKWLSEGCPPHVLIGAVRAHKQVLTARPNHMGAFQGPIRAAWEQYQVQAPDPIPTPAMQDWEKRARADLVEDHRAWSALMQELGDYGRAKQQWADMAAKLGRPTTELTLEAYLAAYRPQDVAA
;
A
#
# COMPACT_ATOMS: atom_id res chain seq x y z
N MET A 1 -18.89 3.71 -20.30
CA MET A 1 -18.49 4.92 -19.56
C MET A 1 -19.60 5.23 -18.56
N THR A 2 -19.26 5.56 -17.32
CA THR A 2 -20.22 5.94 -16.28
C THR A 2 -20.76 7.33 -16.59
N CYS A 3 -22.08 7.48 -16.77
CA CYS A 3 -22.70 8.79 -16.91
C CYS A 3 -22.63 9.51 -15.56
N LEU A 4 -22.00 10.67 -15.52
CA LEU A 4 -21.94 11.53 -14.35
C LEU A 4 -23.14 12.50 -14.38
N PRO A 5 -23.66 12.90 -13.21
CA PRO A 5 -24.71 13.92 -13.16
C PRO A 5 -24.15 15.28 -13.55
N THR A 6 -24.99 16.09 -14.17
CA THR A 6 -24.71 17.49 -14.48
C THR A 6 -24.95 18.29 -13.19
N VAL A 7 -23.92 18.50 -12.38
CA VAL A 7 -23.98 19.32 -11.16
C VAL A 7 -22.85 20.34 -11.21
N ALA A 8 -23.20 21.63 -11.25
CA ALA A 8 -22.22 22.71 -11.32
C ALA A 8 -21.28 22.74 -10.11
N ASP A 9 -21.81 22.61 -8.89
CA ASP A 9 -21.05 22.68 -7.63
C ASP A 9 -21.44 21.52 -6.70
N PHE A 10 -20.73 20.39 -6.82
CA PHE A 10 -20.92 19.26 -5.90
C PHE A 10 -20.10 19.45 -4.61
N ASP A 11 -20.78 19.69 -3.49
CA ASP A 11 -20.15 19.73 -2.17
C ASP A 11 -20.04 18.32 -1.55
N ALA A 12 -18.82 17.79 -1.54
CA ALA A 12 -18.53 16.49 -0.93
C ALA A 12 -18.65 16.48 0.61
N GLY A 13 -18.64 17.65 1.26
CA GLY A 13 -18.79 17.81 2.71
C GLY A 13 -20.25 17.81 3.17
N ALA A 14 -21.18 18.18 2.29
CA ALA A 14 -22.62 18.14 2.54
C ALA A 14 -23.21 16.72 2.50
N VAL A 15 -22.47 15.74 1.96
CA VAL A 15 -22.93 14.35 1.89
C VAL A 15 -22.90 13.72 3.28
N PRO A 16 -24.05 13.25 3.82
CA PRO A 16 -24.09 12.63 5.13
C PRO A 16 -23.25 11.34 5.15
N ALA A 17 -22.84 10.87 6.33
CA ALA A 17 -22.23 9.55 6.43
C ALA A 17 -23.28 8.46 6.18
N TRP A 18 -22.96 7.41 5.39
CA TRP A 18 -23.91 6.32 5.10
C TRP A 18 -24.42 5.61 6.36
N THR A 19 -23.64 5.61 7.45
CA THR A 19 -24.06 5.07 8.75
C THR A 19 -25.27 5.78 9.35
N LEU A 20 -25.49 7.05 9.00
CA LEU A 20 -26.63 7.85 9.48
C LEU A 20 -27.95 7.45 8.83
N ILE A 21 -27.95 6.63 7.77
CA ILE A 21 -29.18 6.14 7.13
C ILE A 21 -30.10 5.40 8.11
N ARG A 22 -29.52 4.86 9.21
CA ARG A 22 -30.26 4.19 10.27
C ARG A 22 -31.18 5.11 11.07
N THR A 23 -30.96 6.43 10.98
CA THR A 23 -31.80 7.42 11.66
C THR A 23 -33.11 7.70 10.89
N MET A 24 -33.22 7.28 9.63
CA MET A 24 -34.44 7.40 8.82
C MET A 24 -35.52 6.38 9.20
N PRO A 25 -36.81 6.67 8.91
CA PRO A 25 -37.89 5.69 8.98
C PRO A 25 -37.57 4.42 8.18
N ALA A 26 -38.02 3.27 8.66
CA ALA A 26 -37.68 1.97 8.09
C ALA A 26 -38.04 1.84 6.59
N GLU A 27 -39.18 2.40 6.17
CA GLU A 27 -39.61 2.42 4.77
C GLU A 27 -38.64 3.22 3.89
N ALA A 28 -38.35 4.48 4.27
CA ALA A 28 -37.44 5.34 3.51
C ALA A 28 -36.01 4.78 3.49
N ARG A 29 -35.57 4.16 4.58
CA ARG A 29 -34.28 3.46 4.66
C ARG A 29 -34.24 2.28 3.69
N GLY A 30 -35.31 1.48 3.61
CA GLY A 30 -35.43 0.37 2.66
C GLY A 30 -35.29 0.85 1.23
N VAL A 31 -36.10 1.85 0.85
CA VAL A 31 -36.07 2.44 -0.50
C VAL A 31 -34.70 3.05 -0.83
N ALA A 32 -34.06 3.74 0.11
CA ALA A 32 -32.72 4.30 -0.09
C ALA A 32 -31.64 3.22 -0.30
N HIS A 33 -31.74 2.08 0.39
CA HIS A 33 -30.88 0.92 0.13
C HIS A 33 -31.15 0.32 -1.25
N SER A 34 -32.42 0.11 -1.62
CA SER A 34 -32.80 -0.39 -2.96
C SER A 34 -32.28 0.52 -4.07
N LEU A 35 -32.44 1.85 -3.94
CA LEU A 35 -31.89 2.85 -4.87
C LEU A 35 -30.35 2.76 -4.98
N PHE A 36 -29.66 2.67 -3.84
CA PHE A 36 -28.21 2.62 -3.83
C PHE A 36 -27.66 1.32 -4.42
N ASP A 37 -28.25 0.18 -4.06
CA ASP A 37 -27.81 -1.13 -4.51
C ASP A 37 -28.09 -1.36 -5.99
N THR A 38 -29.23 -0.87 -6.51
CA THR A 38 -29.57 -0.92 -7.94
C THR A 38 -28.61 -0.06 -8.78
N LEU A 39 -28.32 1.17 -8.36
CA LEU A 39 -27.32 2.03 -9.00
C LEU A 39 -25.93 1.37 -8.98
N LYS A 40 -25.53 0.83 -7.83
CA LYS A 40 -24.25 0.16 -7.67
C LYS A 40 -24.12 -1.10 -8.53
N ALA A 41 -25.17 -1.93 -8.61
CA ALA A 41 -25.21 -3.15 -9.41
C ALA A 41 -25.05 -2.84 -10.91
N ASN A 42 -25.73 -1.80 -11.39
CA ASN A 42 -25.69 -1.37 -12.79
C ASN A 42 -24.48 -0.47 -13.12
N ARG A 43 -23.61 -0.20 -12.13
CA ARG A 43 -22.48 0.75 -12.26
C ARG A 43 -22.95 2.13 -12.74
N MET A 44 -24.09 2.58 -12.25
CA MET A 44 -24.67 3.89 -12.55
C MET A 44 -24.52 4.81 -11.34
N VAL A 45 -24.39 6.12 -11.59
CA VAL A 45 -24.42 7.15 -10.54
C VAL A 45 -25.75 7.91 -10.57
N VAL A 46 -26.33 8.03 -11.77
CA VAL A 46 -27.55 8.78 -12.08
C VAL A 46 -28.57 7.85 -12.71
N MET A 47 -29.85 8.04 -12.38
CA MET A 47 -31.00 7.37 -12.97
C MET A 47 -31.30 7.97 -14.35
N ARG A 48 -30.42 7.65 -15.31
CA ARG A 48 -30.53 8.11 -16.71
C ARG A 48 -30.18 6.97 -17.65
N SER A 49 -31.00 6.80 -18.69
CA SER A 49 -30.72 5.88 -19.79
C SER A 49 -30.31 6.68 -21.03
N GLY A 50 -29.00 6.82 -21.26
CA GLY A 50 -28.49 7.68 -22.33
C GLY A 50 -28.88 9.14 -22.12
N THR A 51 -29.76 9.66 -22.97
CA THR A 51 -30.33 11.01 -22.85
C THR A 51 -31.68 11.05 -22.13
N HIS A 52 -32.32 9.90 -21.91
CA HIS A 52 -33.63 9.82 -21.25
C HIS A 52 -33.49 9.82 -19.74
N MET A 53 -34.15 10.77 -19.09
CA MET A 53 -34.24 10.87 -17.64
C MET A 53 -35.38 9.98 -17.15
N LEU A 54 -35.09 9.08 -16.21
CA LEU A 54 -36.10 8.18 -15.68
C LEU A 54 -37.07 8.99 -14.81
N SER A 55 -38.37 8.86 -15.11
CA SER A 55 -39.46 9.39 -14.29
C SER A 55 -39.57 8.62 -12.96
N ASP A 56 -40.22 9.21 -11.96
CA ASP A 56 -40.38 8.57 -10.65
C ASP A 56 -41.08 7.20 -10.76
N ASP A 57 -42.04 7.03 -11.68
CA ASP A 57 -42.70 5.74 -11.93
C ASP A 57 -41.74 4.70 -12.52
N GLU A 58 -40.89 5.11 -13.47
CA GLU A 58 -39.85 4.25 -14.04
C GLU A 58 -38.77 3.91 -13.01
N ILE A 59 -38.39 4.87 -12.16
CA ILE A 59 -37.45 4.65 -11.05
C ILE A 59 -38.03 3.63 -10.07
N ALA A 60 -39.30 3.76 -9.70
CA ALA A 60 -39.97 2.81 -8.82
C ALA A 60 -39.95 1.38 -9.41
N ALA A 61 -40.29 1.24 -10.69
CA ALA A 61 -40.20 -0.04 -11.39
C ALA A 61 -38.77 -0.58 -11.45
N PHE A 62 -37.78 0.29 -11.67
CA PHE A 62 -36.37 -0.09 -11.75
C PHE A 62 -35.80 -0.59 -10.43
N ILE A 63 -36.25 -0.03 -9.30
CA ILE A 63 -35.85 -0.48 -7.96
C ILE A 63 -36.76 -1.58 -7.38
N CYS A 64 -37.73 -2.06 -8.16
CA CYS A 64 -38.74 -3.04 -7.75
C CYS A 64 -39.59 -2.58 -6.54
N GLU A 65 -39.85 -1.28 -6.43
CA GLU A 65 -40.72 -0.69 -5.41
C GLU A 65 -42.04 -0.19 -6.00
N THR A 66 -43.03 0.06 -5.15
CA THR A 66 -44.30 0.63 -5.61
C THR A 66 -44.18 2.15 -5.81
N PRO A 67 -44.75 2.72 -6.89
CA PRO A 67 -44.69 4.17 -7.16
C PRO A 67 -45.19 5.03 -6.00
N ALA A 68 -46.27 4.60 -5.34
CA ALA A 68 -46.81 5.28 -4.16
C ALA A 68 -45.84 5.31 -2.97
N THR A 69 -45.03 4.26 -2.81
CA THR A 69 -44.02 4.19 -1.74
C THR A 69 -42.83 5.09 -2.06
N LEU A 70 -42.38 5.09 -3.32
CA LEU A 70 -41.32 5.98 -3.76
C LEU A 70 -41.76 7.45 -3.62
N ALA A 71 -42.96 7.83 -4.08
CA ALA A 71 -43.46 9.20 -3.97
C ALA A 71 -43.54 9.71 -2.51
N ARG A 72 -43.82 8.82 -1.55
CA ARG A 72 -43.84 9.16 -0.12
C ARG A 72 -42.45 9.27 0.50
N THR A 73 -41.50 8.43 0.07
CA THR A 73 -40.20 8.28 0.73
C THR A 73 -39.11 9.12 0.08
N LEU A 74 -39.16 9.33 -1.24
CA LEU A 74 -38.15 10.04 -2.00
C LEU A 74 -37.89 11.47 -1.46
N PRO A 75 -38.92 12.29 -1.13
CA PRO A 75 -38.67 13.62 -0.57
C PRO A 75 -37.92 13.59 0.77
N LEU A 76 -38.15 12.56 1.59
CA LEU A 76 -37.42 12.36 2.84
C LEU A 76 -35.96 11.95 2.57
N ILE A 77 -35.74 11.08 1.60
CA ILE A 77 -34.39 10.64 1.20
C ILE A 77 -33.58 11.81 0.65
N GLU A 78 -34.22 12.67 -0.17
CA GLU A 78 -33.63 13.90 -0.71
C GLU A 78 -33.33 14.92 0.40
N GLN A 79 -34.28 15.17 1.30
CA GLN A 79 -34.09 16.09 2.43
C GLN A 79 -32.91 15.68 3.32
N TRP A 80 -32.70 14.37 3.49
CA TRP A 80 -31.63 13.83 4.31
C TRP A 80 -30.29 13.71 3.56
N GLY A 81 -30.26 14.01 2.26
CA GLY A 81 -29.05 14.05 1.44
C GLY A 81 -28.53 12.68 0.96
N PHE A 82 -29.34 11.61 1.07
CA PHE A 82 -28.96 10.28 0.58
C PHE A 82 -29.22 10.09 -0.92
N ALA A 83 -30.12 10.90 -1.47
CA ALA A 83 -30.34 11.07 -2.91
C ALA A 83 -30.44 12.57 -3.23
N ALA A 84 -30.19 12.95 -4.47
CA ALA A 84 -30.34 14.33 -4.93
C ALA A 84 -30.72 14.35 -6.41
N ARG A 85 -31.27 15.46 -6.89
CA ARG A 85 -31.55 15.68 -8.31
C ARG A 85 -30.47 16.56 -8.92
N ASP A 86 -30.03 16.22 -10.12
CA ASP A 86 -29.07 17.00 -10.90
C ASP A 86 -29.72 18.30 -11.44
N ASP A 87 -28.93 19.16 -12.09
CA ASP A 87 -29.42 20.45 -12.61
C ASP A 87 -30.49 20.28 -13.70
N GLU A 88 -30.56 19.09 -14.32
CA GLU A 88 -31.56 18.73 -15.33
C GLU A 88 -32.80 18.09 -14.69
N GLY A 89 -32.72 17.65 -13.43
CA GLY A 89 -33.80 17.03 -12.64
C GLY A 89 -33.71 15.51 -12.44
N ALA A 90 -32.62 14.87 -12.88
CA ALA A 90 -32.43 13.42 -12.80
C ALA A 90 -31.92 13.01 -11.43
N LEU A 91 -32.49 11.93 -10.88
CA LEU A 91 -32.10 11.43 -9.57
C LEU A 91 -30.71 10.80 -9.62
N TYR A 92 -29.82 11.18 -8.71
CA TYR A 92 -28.49 10.58 -8.54
C TYR A 92 -28.19 10.29 -7.08
N SER A 93 -27.20 9.42 -6.85
CA SER A 93 -26.69 9.15 -5.51
C SER A 93 -25.43 9.99 -5.23
N PRO A 94 -25.47 10.96 -4.29
CA PRO A 94 -24.31 11.75 -3.88
C PRO A 94 -23.12 10.89 -3.42
N HIS A 95 -23.39 9.76 -2.77
CA HIS A 95 -22.37 8.82 -2.31
C HIS A 95 -21.62 8.14 -3.45
N LEU A 96 -22.35 7.71 -4.49
CA LEU A 96 -21.72 7.10 -5.67
C LEU A 96 -20.96 8.13 -6.49
N LEU A 97 -21.47 9.36 -6.57
CA LEU A 97 -20.77 10.49 -7.20
C LEU A 97 -19.44 10.78 -6.48
N GLN A 98 -19.46 10.93 -5.16
CA GLN A 98 -18.25 11.15 -4.37
C GLN A 98 -17.23 10.01 -4.55
N ARG A 99 -17.71 8.76 -4.61
CA ARG A 99 -16.86 7.59 -4.86
C ARG A 99 -16.23 7.63 -6.26
N GLU A 100 -16.99 8.02 -7.27
CA GLU A 100 -16.54 8.09 -8.66
C GLU A 100 -15.56 9.24 -8.86
N ILE A 101 -15.79 10.41 -8.27
CA ILE A 101 -14.83 11.52 -8.23
C ILE A 101 -13.50 11.05 -7.62
N ARG A 102 -13.54 10.40 -6.45
CA ARG A 102 -12.33 9.83 -5.82
C ARG A 102 -11.66 8.75 -6.66
N ARG A 103 -12.41 8.02 -7.49
CA ARG A 103 -11.86 7.03 -8.41
C ARG A 103 -11.16 7.72 -9.58
N GLN A 104 -11.76 8.75 -10.16
CA GLN A 104 -11.18 9.55 -11.24
C GLN A 104 -9.93 10.29 -10.77
N GLU A 105 -9.93 10.89 -9.57
CA GLU A 105 -8.73 11.49 -8.99
C GLU A 105 -7.60 10.47 -8.81
N ARG A 106 -7.91 9.26 -8.35
CA ARG A 106 -6.93 8.18 -8.24
C ARG A 106 -6.43 7.69 -9.60
N ALA A 107 -7.26 7.74 -10.64
CA ALA A 107 -6.85 7.42 -12.01
C ALA A 107 -5.95 8.52 -12.58
N ARG A 108 -6.30 9.80 -12.40
CA ARG A 108 -5.47 10.96 -12.78
C ARG A 108 -4.11 10.92 -12.09
N LYS A 109 -4.08 10.70 -10.77
CA LYS A 109 -2.83 10.54 -10.01
C LYS A 109 -1.99 9.34 -10.47
N ARG A 110 -2.61 8.28 -10.99
CA ARG A 110 -1.88 7.14 -11.58
C ARG A 110 -1.30 7.51 -12.94
N ALA A 111 -2.09 8.12 -13.82
CA ALA A 111 -1.62 8.63 -15.10
C ALA A 111 -0.45 9.63 -14.94
N GLU A 112 -0.56 10.57 -14.01
CA GLU A 112 0.54 11.51 -13.68
C GLU A 112 1.80 10.78 -13.20
N ARG A 113 1.67 9.70 -12.43
CA ARG A 113 2.82 8.88 -12.00
C ARG A 113 3.45 8.15 -13.19
N GLU A 114 2.65 7.59 -14.07
CA GLU A 114 3.11 6.92 -15.29
C GLU A 114 3.79 7.89 -16.26
N GLU A 115 3.24 9.08 -16.45
CA GLU A 115 3.89 10.14 -17.23
C GLU A 115 5.22 10.57 -16.61
N ASN A 116 5.29 10.71 -15.29
CA ASN A 116 6.52 11.03 -14.60
C ASN A 116 7.57 9.91 -14.72
N LEU A 117 7.14 8.64 -14.70
CA LEU A 117 8.00 7.49 -14.97
C LEU A 117 8.55 7.54 -16.40
N ARG A 118 7.69 7.75 -17.40
CA ARG A 118 8.12 7.88 -18.81
C ARG A 118 9.10 9.04 -19.03
N ARG A 119 8.85 10.19 -18.41
CA ARG A 119 9.77 11.34 -18.46
C ARG A 119 11.12 11.02 -17.82
N PHE A 120 11.12 10.26 -16.73
CA PHE A 120 12.33 9.83 -16.04
C PHE A 120 13.14 8.84 -16.89
N GLU A 121 12.50 7.83 -17.47
CA GLU A 121 13.13 6.86 -18.38
C GLU A 121 13.71 7.56 -19.62
N ALA A 122 12.98 8.51 -20.22
CA ALA A 122 13.48 9.31 -21.33
C ALA A 122 14.71 10.16 -20.94
N ALA A 123 14.72 10.72 -19.72
CA ALA A 123 15.86 11.50 -19.23
C ALA A 123 17.08 10.64 -18.86
N GLN A 124 16.87 9.39 -18.43
CA GLN A 124 17.94 8.40 -18.27
C GLN A 124 18.51 7.99 -19.63
N ALA A 125 17.65 7.71 -20.61
CA ALA A 125 18.06 7.37 -21.98
C ALA A 125 18.83 8.52 -22.66
N ALA A 126 18.45 9.76 -22.38
CA ALA A 126 19.17 10.96 -22.84
C ALA A 126 20.50 11.21 -22.11
N GLY A 127 20.86 10.41 -21.10
CA GLY A 127 22.08 10.58 -20.31
C GLY A 127 22.08 11.79 -19.38
N ILE A 128 20.93 12.45 -19.19
CA ILE A 128 20.78 13.60 -18.28
C ILE A 128 20.77 13.14 -16.82
N ILE A 129 20.23 11.94 -16.57
CA ILE A 129 20.15 11.32 -15.25
C ILE A 129 21.04 10.07 -15.26
N PRO A 130 21.89 9.86 -14.23
CA PRO A 130 22.70 8.64 -14.12
C PRO A 130 21.84 7.37 -14.09
N ALA A 131 22.32 6.29 -14.71
CA ALA A 131 21.60 5.01 -14.82
C ALA A 131 21.29 4.38 -13.45
N ASP A 132 22.18 4.57 -12.46
CA ASP A 132 22.02 4.03 -11.11
C ASP A 132 21.04 4.83 -10.24
N ASP A 133 20.61 6.01 -10.70
CA ASP A 133 19.71 6.85 -9.93
C ASP A 133 18.27 6.34 -10.03
N THR A 134 17.52 6.42 -8.94
CA THR A 134 16.12 5.99 -8.93
C THR A 134 15.19 7.18 -8.97
N LEU A 135 13.98 7.00 -9.52
CA LEU A 135 12.95 8.03 -9.52
C LEU A 135 12.66 8.55 -8.10
N LYS A 136 12.68 7.65 -7.11
CA LYS A 136 12.54 7.99 -5.69
C LYS A 136 13.71 8.83 -5.16
N ALA A 137 14.95 8.51 -5.50
CA ALA A 137 16.12 9.29 -5.09
C ALA A 137 16.10 10.70 -5.69
N GLN A 138 15.71 10.83 -6.96
CA GLN A 138 15.54 12.14 -7.61
C GLN A 138 14.40 12.96 -6.99
N GLN A 139 13.25 12.35 -6.70
CA GLN A 139 12.16 13.02 -5.98
C GLN A 139 12.56 13.41 -4.55
N ALA A 140 13.30 12.55 -3.85
CA ALA A 140 13.81 12.85 -2.51
C ALA A 140 14.81 14.01 -2.53
N ARG A 141 15.69 14.09 -3.53
CA ARG A 141 16.59 15.24 -3.72
C ARG A 141 15.82 16.53 -3.99
N LYS A 142 14.82 16.50 -4.88
CA LYS A 142 13.94 17.65 -5.15
C LYS A 142 13.18 18.08 -3.90
N ASN A 143 12.61 17.13 -3.16
CA ASN A 143 11.88 17.42 -1.91
C ASN A 143 12.82 17.91 -0.80
N GLY A 144 14.04 17.40 -0.74
CA GLY A 144 15.09 17.86 0.17
C GLY A 144 15.53 19.30 -0.12
N MET A 145 15.71 19.65 -1.40
CA MET A 145 16.00 21.02 -1.84
C MET A 145 14.86 21.99 -1.48
N LEU A 146 13.62 21.54 -1.61
CA LEU A 146 12.42 22.34 -1.32
C LEU A 146 11.99 22.28 0.15
N GLY A 147 12.59 21.40 0.95
CA GLY A 147 12.27 21.15 2.36
C GLY A 147 12.86 22.20 3.32
N GLY A 148 12.36 22.22 4.56
CA GLY A 148 12.85 23.08 5.64
C GLY A 148 11.85 24.14 6.13
N ARG A 149 12.16 24.76 7.28
CA ARG A 149 11.33 25.79 7.92
C ARG A 149 11.44 27.13 7.18
N ARG A 150 10.32 27.83 7.03
CA ARG A 150 10.26 29.22 6.52
C ARG A 150 10.93 30.14 7.54
N ARG A 151 11.51 31.25 7.10
CA ARG A 151 11.93 32.31 8.04
C ARG A 151 10.68 33.04 8.54
N ASN A 152 10.74 33.59 9.75
CA ASN A 152 9.63 34.37 10.31
C ASN A 152 9.33 35.56 9.36
N GLY A 153 8.06 35.71 8.97
CA GLY A 153 7.60 36.77 8.07
C GLY A 153 7.73 36.49 6.56
N GLU A 154 8.35 35.39 6.14
CA GLU A 154 8.58 35.05 4.71
C GLU A 154 7.36 34.34 4.11
N THR A 155 6.83 34.76 2.96
CA THR A 155 5.71 34.07 2.28
C THR A 155 6.13 32.68 1.75
N LYS A 156 5.16 31.81 1.41
CA LYS A 156 5.47 30.45 0.92
C LYS A 156 6.21 30.50 -0.42
N GLU A 157 5.92 31.51 -1.23
CA GLU A 157 6.53 31.72 -2.54
C GLU A 157 7.94 32.31 -2.42
N GLU A 158 8.13 33.29 -1.53
CA GLU A 158 9.46 33.84 -1.22
C GLU A 158 10.42 32.78 -0.66
N ALA A 159 9.94 31.92 0.25
CA ALA A 159 10.75 30.84 0.79
C ALA A 159 11.18 29.83 -0.29
N ARG A 160 10.32 29.56 -1.27
CA ARG A 160 10.65 28.71 -2.42
C ARG A 160 11.68 29.39 -3.33
N ALA A 161 11.46 30.66 -3.66
CA ALA A 161 12.36 31.44 -4.52
C ALA A 161 13.77 31.55 -3.91
N ARG A 162 13.88 31.80 -2.60
CA ARG A 162 15.17 31.84 -1.89
C ARG A 162 15.90 30.50 -1.93
N ARG A 163 15.18 29.39 -1.75
CA ARG A 163 15.78 28.05 -1.79
C ARG A 163 16.25 27.66 -3.19
N LEU A 164 15.49 28.04 -4.22
CA LEU A 164 15.89 27.84 -5.61
C LEU A 164 17.18 28.62 -5.91
N ARG A 165 17.25 29.90 -5.54
CA ARG A 165 18.48 30.72 -5.69
C ARG A 165 19.67 30.11 -4.95
N ALA A 166 19.48 29.67 -3.69
CA ALA A 166 20.54 29.04 -2.93
C ALA A 166 21.01 27.70 -3.54
N ALA A 167 20.09 26.91 -4.11
CA ALA A 167 20.45 25.67 -4.80
C ALA A 167 21.24 25.94 -6.10
N GLU A 168 20.84 26.96 -6.87
CA GLU A 168 21.58 27.40 -8.05
C GLU A 168 22.98 27.92 -7.69
N GLU A 169 23.12 28.68 -6.60
CA GLU A 169 24.42 29.15 -6.10
C GLU A 169 25.33 27.98 -5.70
N VAL A 170 24.80 26.95 -5.01
CA VAL A 170 25.57 25.74 -4.66
C VAL A 170 25.99 24.96 -5.91
N GLN A 171 25.12 24.86 -6.92
CA GLN A 171 25.48 24.22 -8.20
C GLN A 171 26.56 25.01 -8.94
N ARG A 172 26.48 26.35 -8.96
CA ARG A 172 27.51 27.21 -9.56
C ARG A 172 28.86 27.04 -8.86
N GLN A 173 28.89 26.97 -7.53
CA GLN A 173 30.13 26.76 -6.77
C GLN A 173 30.79 25.40 -7.05
N ARG A 174 30.00 24.34 -7.29
CA ARG A 174 30.53 23.01 -7.65
C ARG A 174 31.14 22.96 -9.05
N ASN A 175 30.72 23.84 -9.95
CA ASN A 175 31.19 23.89 -11.33
C ASN A 175 32.36 24.86 -11.54
N ILE A 176 32.95 25.42 -10.47
CA ILE A 176 34.16 26.23 -10.58
C ILE A 176 35.36 25.29 -10.78
N PRO A 177 36.06 25.31 -11.91
CA PRO A 177 37.28 24.52 -12.08
C PRO A 177 38.33 25.04 -11.10
N LEU A 178 38.80 24.16 -10.20
CA LEU A 178 39.93 24.43 -9.32
C LEU A 178 41.15 24.72 -10.19
N MET A 179 41.55 25.99 -10.29
CA MET A 179 42.79 26.37 -10.95
C MET A 179 43.97 25.73 -10.22
N VAL A 180 44.82 25.11 -11.05
CA VAL A 180 46.08 24.46 -10.75
C VAL A 180 46.98 25.34 -9.86
N SER A 181 47.54 24.74 -8.80
CA SER A 181 48.53 25.32 -7.92
C SER A 181 49.83 25.64 -8.68
N LEU A 182 50.22 26.93 -8.72
CA LEU A 182 51.57 27.37 -9.07
C LEU A 182 52.47 27.34 -7.81
N PRO A 183 53.79 27.08 -7.98
CA PRO A 183 54.68 26.76 -6.87
C PRO A 183 55.03 28.00 -6.03
N SER A 184 55.25 27.73 -4.76
CA SER A 184 55.56 28.64 -3.67
C SER A 184 56.74 29.59 -3.96
N VAL A 185 56.50 30.90 -3.84
CA VAL A 185 57.54 31.88 -3.48
C VAL A 185 56.95 32.89 -2.47
N GLN A 186 57.43 32.74 -1.24
CA GLN A 186 57.76 33.79 -0.25
C GLN A 186 56.71 34.87 0.08
N SER A 187 56.15 34.72 1.29
CA SER A 187 56.08 35.71 2.37
C SER A 187 55.71 37.16 2.03
N GLY A 188 54.47 37.51 2.34
CA GLY A 188 54.05 38.87 2.68
C GLY A 188 52.94 38.79 3.73
N GLU A 189 53.30 39.05 4.98
CA GLU A 189 52.39 39.14 6.11
C GLU A 189 51.36 40.27 5.89
N THR A 190 50.07 39.92 5.88
CA THR A 190 49.04 40.83 6.40
C THR A 190 48.12 40.02 7.28
N GLU A 191 48.34 40.23 8.57
CA GLU A 191 47.58 39.76 9.71
C GLU A 191 46.13 40.30 9.65
N ASN A 192 45.12 39.41 9.70
CA ASN A 192 43.86 39.71 10.38
C ASN A 192 43.04 38.46 10.73
N ARG A 193 43.40 37.90 11.89
CA ARG A 193 42.58 37.39 13.00
C ARG A 193 41.09 37.10 12.72
N ASN A 194 40.73 35.81 12.69
CA ASN A 194 39.53 35.33 13.37
C ASN A 194 39.74 33.90 13.92
N PRO A 195 39.68 33.68 15.24
CA PRO A 195 40.01 32.41 15.88
C PRO A 195 38.74 31.60 16.17
N ASN A 196 38.44 30.58 15.37
CA ASN A 196 37.86 29.34 15.92
C ASN A 196 37.91 28.23 14.87
N ARG A 197 38.99 27.45 14.90
CA ARG A 197 39.15 26.26 14.09
C ARG A 197 39.73 25.16 14.97
N ASN A 198 38.90 24.59 15.85
CA ASN A 198 39.25 23.34 16.50
C ASN A 198 39.06 22.19 15.52
N ARG A 199 40.20 21.67 15.07
CA ARG A 199 40.38 20.36 14.46
C ARG A 199 40.30 19.29 15.56
N PHE A 200 39.50 18.26 15.37
CA PHE A 200 39.76 16.90 15.84
C PHE A 200 39.20 15.98 14.74
N SER A 201 40.03 15.39 13.88
CA SER A 201 40.89 14.21 14.09
C SER A 201 40.11 13.02 14.65
N VAL A 202 39.84 12.10 13.73
CA VAL A 202 39.26 10.76 13.89
C VAL A 202 40.29 9.84 14.56
N SER A 203 39.86 9.02 15.53
CA SER A 203 40.01 7.55 15.64
C SER A 203 39.92 7.09 17.13
N PRO A 204 39.84 5.78 17.46
CA PRO A 204 38.63 5.12 17.96
C PRO A 204 38.71 4.65 19.44
N GLY A 205 37.56 4.43 20.08
CA GLY A 205 37.46 3.52 21.23
C GLY A 205 37.02 4.10 22.57
N SER A 206 35.88 3.58 23.02
CA SER A 206 35.49 3.32 24.42
C SER A 206 34.82 4.39 25.31
N VAL A 207 33.58 4.03 25.65
CA VAL A 207 32.77 4.20 26.88
C VAL A 207 32.28 5.58 27.35
N SER A 208 30.96 5.63 27.53
CA SER A 208 30.10 6.65 28.15
C SER A 208 30.53 7.06 29.58
N PRO A 209 30.03 8.19 30.14
CA PRO A 209 28.65 8.25 30.66
C PRO A 209 27.88 9.55 30.42
N VAL A 210 26.55 9.37 30.29
CA VAL A 210 25.41 10.16 30.84
C VAL A 210 25.56 11.67 31.09
N GLY A 211 24.65 12.43 30.48
CA GLY A 211 23.90 13.48 31.18
C GLY A 211 23.95 14.89 30.59
N SER A 212 23.00 15.24 29.72
CA SER A 212 22.38 16.59 29.74
C SER A 212 21.12 16.61 28.87
N SER A 213 19.97 16.71 29.55
CA SER A 213 18.63 16.88 29.01
C SER A 213 18.40 18.28 28.44
N VAL A 214 17.87 18.38 27.22
CA VAL A 214 16.99 19.50 26.81
C VAL A 214 15.86 18.94 25.95
N SER A 215 14.65 19.13 26.44
CA SER A 215 13.38 18.65 25.90
C SER A 215 13.03 19.34 24.58
N LEU A 216 12.89 18.56 23.51
CA LEU A 216 12.17 18.97 22.30
C LEU A 216 10.82 18.26 22.32
N GLY A 217 9.79 19.00 22.75
CA GLY A 217 8.39 18.63 22.59
C GLY A 217 8.09 18.50 21.10
N ILE A 218 7.93 17.27 20.64
CA ILE A 218 7.36 16.96 19.34
C ILE A 218 5.91 16.63 19.63
N ASP A 219 5.03 17.61 19.43
CA ASP A 219 3.61 17.38 19.26
C ASP A 219 3.45 16.44 18.04
N ILE A 220 3.20 15.17 18.32
CA ILE A 220 2.72 14.21 17.34
C ILE A 220 1.20 14.31 17.40
N ASP A 221 0.63 15.01 16.42
CA ASP A 221 -0.80 15.08 16.21
C ASP A 221 -1.42 13.68 16.22
N LEU A 222 -2.30 13.48 17.20
CA LEU A 222 -3.21 12.36 17.37
C LEU A 222 -4.26 12.40 16.24
N ASP A 223 -4.06 11.62 15.18
CA ASP A 223 -5.17 11.24 14.30
C ASP A 223 -5.82 9.95 14.82
N ASN A 224 -6.81 10.15 15.69
CA ASN A 224 -7.77 9.12 16.08
C ASN A 224 -8.78 8.92 14.95
N ASN A 225 -8.79 7.75 14.33
CA ASN A 225 -10.00 7.23 13.70
C ASN A 225 -10.06 5.70 13.82
N PRO A 226 -11.10 5.13 14.47
CA PRO A 226 -11.25 3.68 14.59
C PRO A 226 -11.68 3.09 13.24
N ILE A 227 -10.79 2.32 12.62
CA ILE A 227 -11.13 1.51 11.45
C ILE A 227 -11.96 0.30 11.93
N SER A 228 -13.28 0.45 11.90
CA SER A 228 -14.21 -0.67 11.84
C SER A 228 -14.25 -1.17 10.40
N ALA A 229 -13.57 -2.28 10.10
CA ALA A 229 -13.72 -3.01 8.85
C ALA A 229 -14.69 -4.18 9.06
N PRO A 230 -15.79 -4.28 8.28
CA PRO A 230 -16.45 -5.56 8.06
C PRO A 230 -15.71 -6.32 6.94
N THR A 231 -15.41 -7.59 7.17
CA THR A 231 -15.15 -8.58 6.10
C THR A 231 -16.39 -8.71 5.22
N PRO A 232 -16.25 -8.75 3.88
CA PRO A 232 -16.15 -10.05 3.23
C PRO A 232 -15.21 -10.11 2.01
N ASP A 233 -15.08 -11.36 1.53
CA ASP A 233 -14.29 -11.98 0.47
C ASP A 233 -13.73 -11.19 -0.72
N GLU A 234 -12.58 -11.75 -1.13
CA GLU A 234 -11.87 -11.79 -2.41
C GLU A 234 -12.53 -11.12 -3.63
N THR A 235 -11.78 -10.22 -4.28
CA THR A 235 -11.17 -10.45 -5.61
C THR A 235 -10.45 -9.19 -6.09
N ASP A 236 -9.42 -9.40 -6.91
CA ASP A 236 -8.61 -8.41 -7.64
C ASP A 236 -7.64 -7.55 -6.83
N GLN A 237 -6.49 -8.14 -6.49
CA GLN A 237 -5.25 -7.39 -6.38
C GLN A 237 -4.32 -7.73 -7.55
N THR A 238 -4.07 -6.67 -8.31
CA THR A 238 -3.12 -6.53 -9.41
C THR A 238 -1.75 -7.07 -9.00
N GLU A 239 -1.17 -7.88 -9.88
CA GLU A 239 0.17 -8.46 -9.78
C GLU A 239 1.23 -7.35 -9.58
N ASN A 240 1.86 -7.35 -8.41
CA ASN A 240 3.20 -6.79 -8.21
C ASN A 240 4.17 -7.98 -8.15
N PRO A 241 5.42 -7.82 -8.63
CA PRO A 241 6.33 -8.94 -8.85
C PRO A 241 6.62 -9.67 -7.53
N ALA A 242 6.73 -10.99 -7.65
CA ALA A 242 6.87 -11.97 -6.58
C ALA A 242 7.81 -11.51 -5.44
N SER A 243 7.21 -11.13 -4.32
CA SER A 243 7.89 -11.09 -3.03
C SER A 243 7.88 -12.51 -2.47
N ALA A 244 9.03 -12.99 -1.99
CA ALA A 244 9.25 -14.31 -1.43
C ALA A 244 8.05 -14.84 -0.62
N SER A 245 7.71 -16.11 -0.88
CA SER A 245 6.70 -16.94 -0.21
C SER A 245 6.36 -16.48 1.21
N LYS A 246 5.17 -15.89 1.41
CA LYS A 246 4.60 -15.67 2.74
C LYS A 246 4.43 -17.03 3.42
N ALA A 247 5.30 -17.37 4.36
CA ALA A 247 5.23 -18.65 5.04
C ALA A 247 3.91 -18.73 5.85
N PRO A 248 3.20 -19.88 5.84
CA PRO A 248 2.04 -20.06 6.70
C PRO A 248 2.47 -20.01 8.17
N VAL A 249 2.14 -18.92 8.86
CA VAL A 249 2.43 -18.74 10.28
C VAL A 249 1.47 -19.61 11.08
N SER A 250 1.99 -20.54 11.89
CA SER A 250 1.14 -21.35 12.76
C SER A 250 0.46 -20.48 13.83
N GLN A 251 -0.83 -20.72 14.05
CA GLN A 251 -1.65 -19.90 14.94
C GLN A 251 -1.13 -19.92 16.40
N ALA A 252 -0.56 -21.05 16.84
CA ALA A 252 0.08 -21.19 18.15
C ALA A 252 1.31 -20.30 18.34
N VAL A 253 2.16 -20.17 17.30
CA VAL A 253 3.33 -19.28 17.34
C VAL A 253 2.89 -17.82 17.34
N LEU A 254 1.83 -17.48 16.58
CA LEU A 254 1.26 -16.14 16.58
C LEU A 254 0.66 -15.76 17.94
N THR A 255 -0.08 -16.66 18.60
CA THR A 255 -0.66 -16.34 19.92
C THR A 255 0.40 -16.17 20.99
N ASP A 256 1.38 -17.08 21.05
CA ASP A 256 2.47 -17.01 22.05
C ASP A 256 3.35 -15.76 21.88
N THR A 257 3.66 -15.40 20.63
CA THR A 257 4.41 -14.17 20.34
C THR A 257 3.63 -12.91 20.69
N VAL A 258 2.34 -12.86 20.38
CA VAL A 258 1.48 -11.72 20.75
C VAL A 258 1.43 -11.57 22.27
N GLU A 259 1.28 -12.65 23.03
CA GLU A 259 1.23 -12.58 24.50
C GLU A 259 2.53 -12.07 25.11
N ARG A 260 3.67 -12.57 24.64
CA ARG A 260 5.00 -12.11 25.09
C ARG A 260 5.29 -10.66 24.70
N VAL A 261 4.87 -10.25 23.52
CA VAL A 261 5.01 -8.85 23.06
C VAL A 261 4.11 -7.92 23.86
N MET A 262 2.90 -8.35 24.22
CA MET A 262 1.99 -7.58 25.09
C MET A 262 2.54 -7.42 26.51
N GLU A 263 3.05 -8.50 27.11
CA GLU A 263 3.68 -8.48 28.44
C GLU A 263 4.91 -7.56 28.48
N ILE A 264 5.68 -7.54 27.39
CA ILE A 264 6.87 -6.71 27.31
C ILE A 264 6.52 -5.27 26.97
N ALA A 265 5.59 -4.98 26.06
CA ALA A 265 5.37 -3.61 25.59
C ALA A 265 4.44 -2.79 26.50
N ASP A 266 3.65 -3.43 27.36
CA ASP A 266 2.61 -2.78 28.20
C ASP A 266 1.71 -1.83 27.39
N PHE A 267 1.14 -2.34 26.29
CA PHE A 267 0.24 -1.55 25.44
C PHE A 267 -1.00 -1.09 26.20
N THR A 268 -1.46 0.14 25.92
CA THR A 268 -2.72 0.67 26.50
C THR A 268 -3.96 0.08 25.82
N GLU A 269 -3.81 -0.42 24.58
CA GLU A 269 -4.88 -1.04 23.80
C GLU A 269 -4.86 -2.57 23.89
N GLY A 270 -6.03 -3.19 23.70
CA GLY A 270 -6.22 -4.64 23.89
C GLY A 270 -5.53 -5.53 22.85
N LYS A 271 -5.27 -6.79 23.25
CA LYS A 271 -4.56 -7.81 22.44
C LYS A 271 -5.00 -7.90 20.98
N ARG A 272 -6.32 -7.79 20.70
CA ARG A 272 -6.93 -7.93 19.36
C ARG A 272 -6.35 -6.98 18.31
N GLN A 273 -5.92 -5.78 18.72
CA GLN A 273 -5.43 -4.77 17.79
C GLN A 273 -3.96 -5.01 17.38
N GLN A 274 -3.21 -5.82 18.14
CA GLN A 274 -1.79 -6.09 17.86
C GLN A 274 -1.59 -7.33 16.96
N TYR A 275 -2.56 -8.24 16.89
CA TYR A 275 -2.49 -9.47 16.07
C TYR A 275 -2.14 -9.20 14.59
N PRO A 276 -2.76 -8.24 13.88
CA PRO A 276 -2.47 -8.02 12.46
C PRO A 276 -1.02 -7.57 12.22
N ALA A 277 -0.47 -6.75 13.12
CA ALA A 277 0.89 -6.23 13.00
C ALA A 277 1.94 -7.31 13.25
N ILE A 278 1.75 -8.15 14.27
CA ILE A 278 2.67 -9.24 14.61
C ILE A 278 2.60 -10.34 13.56
N ARG A 279 1.39 -10.68 13.09
CA ARG A 279 1.19 -11.64 11.99
C ARG A 279 1.91 -11.21 10.72
N LYS A 280 1.90 -9.91 10.41
CA LYS A 280 2.61 -9.36 9.25
C LYS A 280 4.11 -9.67 9.33
N TRP A 281 4.78 -9.32 10.42
CA TRP A 281 6.23 -9.58 10.59
C TRP A 281 6.58 -11.06 10.57
N LEU A 282 5.78 -11.91 11.22
CA LEU A 282 5.99 -13.36 11.18
C LEU A 282 5.79 -13.94 9.78
N SER A 283 4.80 -13.43 9.02
CA SER A 283 4.56 -13.86 7.63
C SER A 283 5.63 -13.39 6.66
N GLU A 284 6.35 -12.32 7.01
CA GLU A 284 7.51 -11.80 6.29
C GLU A 284 8.80 -12.60 6.61
N GLY A 285 8.73 -13.58 7.51
CA GLY A 285 9.86 -14.46 7.85
C GLY A 285 10.72 -13.95 9.01
N CYS A 286 10.28 -12.91 9.73
CA CYS A 286 10.97 -12.46 10.94
C CYS A 286 10.79 -13.52 12.06
N PRO A 287 11.87 -14.07 12.64
CA PRO A 287 11.73 -15.07 13.67
C PRO A 287 11.19 -14.46 14.99
N PRO A 288 10.33 -15.20 15.73
CA PRO A 288 9.71 -14.76 16.99
C PRO A 288 10.65 -14.09 18.01
N HIS A 289 11.84 -14.66 18.19
CA HIS A 289 12.79 -14.20 19.21
C HIS A 289 13.43 -12.84 18.87
N VAL A 290 13.63 -12.53 17.57
CA VAL A 290 14.15 -11.23 17.11
C VAL A 290 13.11 -10.14 17.34
N LEU A 291 11.84 -10.43 17.02
CA LEU A 291 10.74 -9.51 17.24
C LEU A 291 10.58 -9.19 18.73
N ILE A 292 10.55 -10.21 19.59
CA ILE A 292 10.46 -10.07 21.05
C ILE A 292 11.67 -9.31 21.61
N GLY A 293 12.88 -9.62 21.15
CA GLY A 293 14.12 -8.97 21.56
C GLY A 293 14.14 -7.48 21.20
N ALA A 294 13.71 -7.13 19.98
CA ALA A 294 13.64 -5.75 19.51
C ALA A 294 12.63 -4.91 20.32
N VAL A 295 11.45 -5.47 20.61
CA VAL A 295 10.44 -4.81 21.46
C VAL A 295 10.99 -4.60 22.87
N ARG A 296 11.67 -5.60 23.45
CA ARG A 296 12.28 -5.50 24.79
C ARG A 296 13.38 -4.43 24.85
N ALA A 297 14.28 -4.41 23.87
CA ALA A 297 15.37 -3.43 23.80
C ALA A 297 14.83 -2.01 23.65
N HIS A 298 13.80 -1.81 22.82
CA HIS A 298 13.22 -0.49 22.61
C HIS A 298 12.36 -0.03 23.80
N LYS A 299 11.69 -0.93 24.51
CA LYS A 299 10.95 -0.60 25.75
C LYS A 299 11.85 0.07 26.79
N GLN A 300 13.11 -0.35 26.91
CA GLN A 300 14.06 0.22 27.87
C GLN A 300 14.41 1.69 27.58
N VAL A 301 14.21 2.13 26.34
CA VAL A 301 14.49 3.51 25.89
C VAL A 301 13.20 4.34 25.84
N LEU A 302 12.04 3.69 25.81
CA LEU A 302 10.75 4.36 25.68
C LEU A 302 10.27 4.90 27.03
N THR A 303 10.04 6.22 27.10
CA THR A 303 9.58 6.91 28.32
C THR A 303 8.05 6.93 28.47
N ALA A 304 7.31 6.72 27.38
CA ALA A 304 5.84 6.72 27.35
C ALA A 304 5.27 5.33 27.06
N ARG A 305 4.05 5.05 27.54
CA ARG A 305 3.35 3.79 27.23
C ARG A 305 2.83 3.83 25.78
N PRO A 306 3.20 2.86 24.93
CA PRO A 306 2.77 2.84 23.54
C PRO A 306 1.31 2.37 23.44
N ASN A 307 0.52 2.98 22.54
CA ASN A 307 -0.86 2.55 22.30
C ASN A 307 -0.92 1.32 21.39
N HIS A 308 -0.11 1.31 20.32
CA HIS A 308 -0.06 0.22 19.34
C HIS A 308 1.37 -0.09 18.88
N MET A 309 1.54 -1.21 18.18
CA MET A 309 2.81 -1.71 17.60
C MET A 309 3.58 -0.72 16.70
N GLY A 310 2.99 0.43 16.34
CA GLY A 310 3.59 1.42 15.44
C GLY A 310 4.92 1.97 15.96
N ALA A 311 5.01 2.20 17.28
CA ALA A 311 6.21 2.72 17.94
C ALA A 311 7.43 1.79 17.82
N PHE A 312 7.21 0.48 17.60
CA PHE A 312 8.26 -0.52 17.55
C PHE A 312 8.61 -0.99 16.12
N GLN A 313 7.90 -0.52 15.08
CA GLN A 313 8.16 -0.96 13.70
C GLN A 313 9.57 -0.64 13.20
N GLY A 314 10.08 0.56 13.49
CA GLY A 314 11.44 0.96 13.15
C GLY A 314 12.51 0.09 13.85
N PRO A 315 12.44 -0.06 15.18
CA PRO A 315 13.32 -0.94 15.94
C PRO A 315 13.29 -2.40 15.49
N ILE A 316 12.10 -2.96 15.21
CA ILE A 316 11.96 -4.33 14.70
C ILE A 316 12.62 -4.47 13.33
N ARG A 317 12.44 -3.49 12.43
CA ARG A 317 13.09 -3.50 11.12
C ARG A 317 14.61 -3.47 11.25
N ALA A 318 15.16 -2.59 12.08
CA ALA A 318 16.61 -2.51 12.29
C ALA A 318 17.19 -3.81 12.89
N ALA A 319 16.50 -4.42 13.87
CA ALA A 319 16.92 -5.69 14.45
C ALA A 319 16.81 -6.85 13.45
N TRP A 320 15.81 -6.83 12.57
CA TRP A 320 15.64 -7.85 11.55
C TRP A 320 16.69 -7.72 10.44
N GLU A 321 17.02 -6.50 10.01
CA GLU A 321 18.12 -6.23 9.08
C GLU A 321 19.46 -6.68 9.66
N GLN A 322 19.72 -6.41 10.95
CA GLN A 322 20.92 -6.90 11.64
C GLN A 322 20.95 -8.43 11.72
N TYR A 323 19.81 -9.07 12.00
CA TYR A 323 19.70 -10.52 12.00
C TYR A 323 19.94 -11.12 10.60
N GLN A 324 19.49 -10.46 9.53
CA GLN A 324 19.76 -10.91 8.16
C GLN A 324 21.25 -10.76 7.79
N VAL A 325 21.93 -9.73 8.30
CA VAL A 325 23.37 -9.52 8.07
C VAL A 325 24.24 -10.48 8.91
N GLN A 326 23.76 -10.91 10.07
CA GLN A 326 24.49 -11.80 11.00
C GLN A 326 24.07 -13.28 10.90
N ALA A 327 23.06 -13.61 10.09
CA ALA A 327 22.68 -15.00 9.88
C ALA A 327 23.83 -15.73 9.17
N PRO A 328 24.31 -16.88 9.70
CA PRO A 328 25.25 -17.72 8.97
C PRO A 328 24.60 -18.12 7.64
N ASP A 329 25.40 -18.12 6.56
CA ASP A 329 24.93 -18.35 5.19
C ASP A 329 23.94 -19.52 5.12
N PRO A 330 22.81 -19.36 4.38
CA PRO A 330 21.90 -20.47 4.17
C PRO A 330 22.65 -21.59 3.46
N ILE A 331 22.59 -22.80 4.04
CA ILE A 331 23.08 -24.04 3.44
C ILE A 331 22.63 -24.05 1.98
N PRO A 332 23.55 -24.19 1.00
CA PRO A 332 23.19 -24.14 -0.40
C PRO A 332 22.11 -25.19 -0.67
N THR A 333 20.92 -24.72 -1.04
CA THR A 333 19.81 -25.58 -1.47
C THR A 333 20.35 -26.49 -2.58
N PRO A 334 20.26 -27.83 -2.47
CA PRO A 334 20.73 -28.71 -3.52
C PRO A 334 20.05 -28.32 -4.83
N ALA A 335 20.83 -28.20 -5.90
CA ALA A 335 20.32 -27.81 -7.21
C ALA A 335 19.15 -28.73 -7.60
N MET A 336 17.97 -28.14 -7.77
CA MET A 336 16.74 -28.85 -8.12
C MET A 336 16.98 -29.70 -9.36
N GLN A 337 16.70 -31.00 -9.26
CA GLN A 337 17.03 -31.95 -10.31
C GLN A 337 16.11 -31.71 -11.52
N ASP A 338 16.58 -32.02 -12.73
CA ASP A 338 15.85 -31.64 -13.95
C ASP A 338 14.50 -32.35 -14.10
N TRP A 339 14.31 -33.53 -13.49
CA TRP A 339 13.01 -34.20 -13.41
C TRP A 339 12.03 -33.47 -12.48
N GLU A 340 12.51 -32.87 -11.38
CA GLU A 340 11.67 -32.08 -10.46
C GLU A 340 11.19 -30.78 -11.14
N LYS A 341 12.04 -30.16 -11.95
CA LYS A 341 11.67 -28.98 -12.74
C LYS A 341 10.58 -29.32 -13.76
N ARG A 342 10.70 -30.45 -14.44
CA ARG A 342 9.70 -30.95 -15.40
C ARG A 342 8.37 -31.27 -14.72
N ALA A 343 8.40 -31.99 -13.60
CA ALA A 343 7.20 -32.30 -12.83
C ALA A 343 6.43 -31.05 -12.38
N ARG A 344 7.15 -30.01 -11.93
CA ARG A 344 6.53 -28.73 -11.53
C ARG A 344 5.98 -27.94 -12.71
N ALA A 345 6.68 -27.95 -13.85
CA ALA A 345 6.20 -27.26 -15.06
C ALA A 345 4.93 -27.91 -15.60
N ASP A 346 4.92 -29.25 -15.71
CA ASP A 346 3.77 -30.02 -16.20
C ASP A 346 2.56 -29.87 -15.27
N LEU A 347 2.76 -29.81 -13.95
CA LEU A 347 1.70 -29.53 -12.98
C LEU A 347 1.06 -28.15 -13.18
N VAL A 348 1.85 -27.12 -13.47
CA VAL A 348 1.32 -25.77 -13.72
C VAL A 348 0.48 -25.73 -14.99
N GLU A 349 0.91 -26.43 -16.03
CA GLU A 349 0.15 -26.55 -17.27
C GLU A 349 -1.17 -27.31 -17.06
N ASP A 350 -1.14 -28.39 -16.29
CA ASP A 350 -2.32 -29.19 -15.99
C ASP A 350 -3.31 -28.45 -15.08
N HIS A 351 -2.85 -27.63 -14.13
CA HIS A 351 -3.74 -26.73 -13.38
C HIS A 351 -4.45 -25.72 -14.28
N ARG A 352 -3.77 -25.20 -15.30
CA ARG A 352 -4.36 -24.27 -16.27
C ARG A 352 -5.39 -24.97 -17.16
N ALA A 353 -5.05 -26.16 -17.67
CA ALA A 353 -5.96 -26.98 -18.46
C ALA A 353 -7.20 -27.39 -17.64
N TRP A 354 -7.00 -27.79 -16.38
CA TRP A 354 -8.08 -28.09 -15.43
C TRP A 354 -9.02 -26.90 -15.22
N SER A 355 -8.46 -25.72 -14.96
CA SER A 355 -9.25 -24.50 -14.78
C SER A 355 -10.05 -24.13 -16.03
N ALA A 356 -9.49 -24.32 -17.22
CA ALA A 356 -10.19 -24.06 -18.49
C ALA A 356 -11.36 -25.04 -18.68
N LEU A 357 -11.13 -26.35 -18.47
CA LEU A 357 -12.18 -27.37 -18.57
C LEU A 357 -13.32 -27.14 -17.56
N MET A 358 -12.99 -26.70 -16.34
CA MET A 358 -13.99 -26.35 -15.33
C MET A 358 -14.83 -25.13 -15.71
N GLN A 359 -14.23 -24.14 -16.39
CA GLN A 359 -14.96 -22.96 -16.89
C GLN A 359 -15.85 -23.29 -18.09
N GLU A 360 -15.42 -24.18 -18.98
CA GLU A 360 -16.16 -24.55 -20.19
C GLU A 360 -17.33 -25.51 -19.91
N LEU A 361 -17.13 -26.51 -19.04
CA LEU A 361 -18.10 -27.60 -18.83
C LEU A 361 -19.03 -27.36 -17.65
N GLY A 362 -18.59 -26.62 -16.62
CA GLY A 362 -19.35 -26.38 -15.38
C GLY A 362 -19.70 -27.62 -14.55
N ASP A 363 -19.33 -28.83 -15.01
CA ASP A 363 -19.55 -30.12 -14.36
C ASP A 363 -18.21 -30.77 -14.01
N TYR A 364 -17.97 -30.90 -12.71
CA TYR A 364 -16.75 -31.46 -12.14
C TYR A 364 -16.47 -32.90 -12.60
N GLY A 365 -17.52 -33.73 -12.74
CA GLY A 365 -17.35 -35.14 -13.11
C GLY A 365 -16.85 -35.30 -14.55
N ARG A 366 -17.41 -34.49 -15.47
CA ARG A 366 -17.01 -34.47 -16.87
C ARG A 366 -15.65 -33.82 -17.08
N ALA A 367 -15.37 -32.72 -16.37
CA ALA A 367 -14.06 -32.09 -16.39
C ALA A 367 -12.96 -33.05 -15.90
N LYS A 368 -13.23 -33.85 -14.85
CA LYS A 368 -12.33 -34.88 -14.33
C LYS A 368 -11.95 -35.92 -15.37
N GLN A 369 -12.93 -36.44 -16.09
CA GLN A 369 -12.70 -37.45 -17.14
C GLN A 369 -11.91 -36.86 -18.31
N GLN A 370 -12.29 -35.67 -18.80
CA GLN A 370 -11.61 -35.04 -19.92
C GLN A 370 -10.17 -34.63 -19.61
N TRP A 371 -9.92 -34.12 -18.40
CA TRP A 371 -8.56 -33.85 -17.96
C TRP A 371 -7.73 -35.13 -17.86
N ALA A 372 -8.28 -36.20 -17.28
CA ALA A 372 -7.56 -37.48 -17.18
C ALA A 372 -7.21 -38.03 -18.57
N ASP A 373 -8.10 -37.89 -19.56
CA ASP A 373 -7.84 -38.26 -20.95
C ASP A 373 -6.76 -37.38 -21.61
N MET A 374 -6.73 -36.07 -21.31
CA MET A 374 -5.70 -35.15 -21.78
C MET A 374 -4.34 -35.44 -21.16
N ALA A 375 -4.29 -35.65 -19.84
CA ALA A 375 -3.09 -36.02 -19.11
C ALA A 375 -2.53 -37.37 -19.60
N ALA A 376 -3.40 -38.36 -19.85
CA ALA A 376 -3.00 -39.66 -20.41
C ALA A 376 -2.33 -39.53 -21.79
N LYS A 377 -2.86 -38.68 -22.67
CA LYS A 377 -2.27 -38.42 -24.00
C LYS A 377 -0.89 -37.79 -23.93
N LEU A 378 -0.64 -36.99 -22.88
CA LEU A 378 0.63 -36.32 -22.65
C LEU A 378 1.62 -37.16 -21.81
N GLY A 379 1.25 -38.37 -21.42
CA GLY A 379 2.06 -39.22 -20.54
C GLY A 379 2.19 -38.69 -19.10
N ARG A 380 1.24 -37.84 -18.68
CA ARG A 380 1.19 -37.19 -17.35
C ARG A 380 0.36 -38.02 -16.37
N PRO A 381 0.56 -37.86 -15.04
CA PRO A 381 -0.24 -38.56 -14.05
C PRO A 381 -1.72 -38.16 -14.12
N THR A 382 -2.60 -39.16 -14.11
CA THR A 382 -4.06 -39.02 -14.32
C THR A 382 -4.89 -39.12 -13.04
N THR A 383 -4.25 -39.43 -11.92
CA THR A 383 -4.93 -39.74 -10.65
C THR A 383 -5.24 -38.51 -9.83
N GLU A 384 -4.23 -37.67 -9.57
CA GLU A 384 -4.33 -36.51 -8.70
C GLU A 384 -3.52 -35.33 -9.22
N LEU A 385 -4.14 -34.14 -9.16
CA LEU A 385 -3.53 -32.88 -9.58
C LEU A 385 -2.79 -32.25 -8.38
N THR A 386 -1.84 -33.01 -7.83
CA THR A 386 -1.04 -32.65 -6.65
C THR A 386 0.45 -32.73 -6.96
N LEU A 387 1.24 -31.89 -6.29
CA LEU A 387 2.68 -31.85 -6.48
C LEU A 387 3.36 -33.18 -6.08
N GLU A 388 2.81 -33.89 -5.11
CA GLU A 388 3.32 -35.20 -4.68
C GLU A 388 3.12 -36.28 -5.75
N ALA A 389 1.96 -36.32 -6.41
CA ALA A 389 1.69 -37.28 -7.50
C ALA A 389 2.58 -37.02 -8.72
N TYR A 390 2.80 -35.76 -9.07
CA TYR A 390 3.70 -35.35 -10.15
C TYR A 390 5.16 -35.65 -9.84
N LEU A 391 5.62 -35.39 -8.62
CA LEU A 391 6.98 -35.76 -8.22
C LEU A 391 7.16 -37.28 -8.18
N ALA A 392 6.17 -38.05 -7.72
CA ALA A 392 6.24 -39.50 -7.70
C ALA A 392 6.29 -40.13 -9.09
N ALA A 393 5.56 -39.58 -10.06
CA ALA A 393 5.54 -40.07 -11.45
C ALA A 393 6.85 -39.78 -12.20
N TYR A 394 7.51 -38.65 -11.89
CA TYR A 394 8.74 -38.23 -12.57
C TYR A 394 10.02 -38.61 -11.81
N ARG A 395 9.89 -39.09 -10.57
CA ARG A 395 11.03 -39.57 -9.80
C ARG A 395 11.62 -40.79 -10.52
N PRO A 396 12.92 -40.77 -10.86
CA PRO A 396 13.56 -41.96 -11.40
C PRO A 396 13.44 -43.07 -10.37
N GLN A 397 12.74 -44.15 -10.73
CA GLN A 397 12.76 -45.37 -9.94
C GLN A 397 14.15 -45.97 -10.12
N ASP A 398 14.91 -46.09 -9.03
CA ASP A 398 16.15 -46.85 -9.04
C ASP A 398 15.79 -48.27 -9.48
N VAL A 399 16.08 -48.60 -10.73
CA VAL A 399 16.01 -49.96 -11.24
C VAL A 399 17.11 -50.71 -10.50
N ALA A 400 16.71 -51.43 -9.45
CA ALA A 400 17.55 -52.42 -8.82
C ALA A 400 18.01 -53.41 -9.90
N ALA A 401 19.32 -53.40 -10.16
CA ALA A 401 20.03 -54.43 -10.91
C ALA A 401 20.15 -55.71 -10.08
#